data_AF-A0A7R9UV27-F1
#
_entry.id   AF-A0A7R9UV27-F1
#
_cell.length_a   1.000
_cell.length_b   1.000
_cell.length_c   1.000
_cell.angle_alpha   90.00
_cell.angle_beta   90.00
_cell.angle_gamma   90.00
#
_symmetry.space_group_name_H-M   'P 1'
#
loop_
_entity.id
_entity.type
_entity.pdbx_description
1 polymer ?
#
loop_
_entity_poly.entity_id
_entity_poly.type
_entity_poly.pdbx_seq_one_letter_code
_entity_poly.pdbx_strand_id
1 'polypeptide(L)'
;TLTDAVLQRVFAQLDHGSGRISHADFEYGLGRWHLLKSIISSYAPSATTKRFCVPASYDYSKPTSANYAADASEGYEPENGPARVLRDYGYHARYSRARQRWQDAVLRGVVTRTDAQPRPWLVFTCGPTGAGKGYALSWMSERGHFPLEAIVHVDPDHFKRLMPEWEGYAARDGASAGSLTHHESCFLQELATECAMRGSQHVWCDGSLRDGEWLTRVLDDVRARYPAYRVAIFHVYASEDVVRQR
;
A
#
# COMPACT_ATOMS: atom_id res chain seq x y z
N THR A 1 18.90 -9.13 6.16
CA THR A 1 19.67 -8.11 5.43
C THR A 1 19.19 -8.11 3.99
N LEU A 2 18.87 -6.94 3.41
CA LEU A 2 18.49 -6.84 2.00
C LEU A 2 19.66 -7.31 1.14
N THR A 3 19.40 -8.11 0.10
CA THR A 3 20.45 -8.55 -0.83
C THR A 3 20.73 -7.47 -1.87
N ASP A 4 21.96 -7.39 -2.37
CA ASP A 4 22.34 -6.46 -3.45
C ASP A 4 21.40 -6.53 -4.65
N ALA A 5 20.94 -7.74 -5.02
CA ALA A 5 20.00 -7.93 -6.11
C ALA A 5 18.63 -7.25 -5.86
N VAL A 6 18.17 -7.19 -4.61
CA VAL A 6 16.94 -6.47 -4.25
C VAL A 6 17.18 -4.96 -4.27
N LEU A 7 18.34 -4.50 -3.80
CA LEU A 7 18.71 -3.08 -3.80
C LEU A 7 18.83 -2.53 -5.23
N GLN A 8 19.55 -3.22 -6.10
CA GLN A 8 19.69 -2.90 -7.52
C GLN A 8 18.33 -2.80 -8.23
N ARG A 9 17.42 -3.75 -7.99
CA ARG A 9 16.09 -3.73 -8.61
C ARG A 9 15.25 -2.55 -8.11
N VAL A 10 15.26 -2.29 -6.80
CA VAL A 10 14.47 -1.18 -6.23
C VAL A 10 15.04 0.16 -6.65
N PHE A 11 16.37 0.29 -6.73
CA PHE A 11 17.04 1.44 -7.31
C PHE A 11 16.62 1.68 -8.77
N ALA A 12 16.65 0.64 -9.61
CA ALA A 12 16.23 0.72 -11.01
C ALA A 12 14.76 1.14 -11.18
N GLN A 13 13.89 0.74 -10.24
CA GLN A 13 12.48 1.15 -10.22
C GLN A 13 12.27 2.60 -9.78
N LEU A 14 13.13 3.13 -8.91
CA LEU A 14 13.03 4.49 -8.36
C LEU A 14 13.71 5.55 -9.23
N ASP A 15 14.84 5.22 -9.85
CA ASP A 15 15.60 6.18 -10.67
C ASP A 15 14.93 6.44 -12.03
N HIS A 16 14.06 5.54 -12.54
CA HIS A 16 13.41 5.67 -13.85
C HIS A 16 14.38 6.01 -15.01
N GLY A 17 15.68 5.74 -14.86
CA GLY A 17 16.72 6.15 -15.82
C GLY A 17 17.05 7.64 -15.83
N SER A 18 16.63 8.39 -14.81
CA SER A 18 16.84 9.84 -14.70
C SER A 18 18.29 10.21 -14.39
N GLY A 19 19.07 9.29 -13.80
CA GLY A 19 20.45 9.51 -13.38
C GLY A 19 20.60 10.58 -12.30
N ARG A 20 19.49 11.00 -11.66
CA ARG A 20 19.49 12.06 -10.64
C ARG A 20 20.04 11.59 -9.30
N ILE A 21 20.03 10.29 -9.05
CA ILE A 21 20.57 9.65 -7.85
C ILE A 21 21.48 8.53 -8.32
N SER A 22 22.75 8.50 -7.88
CA SER A 22 23.63 7.38 -8.18
C SER A 22 23.31 6.18 -7.28
N HIS A 23 23.67 4.96 -7.72
CA HIS A 23 23.51 3.76 -6.87
C HIS A 23 24.24 3.90 -5.54
N ALA A 24 25.41 4.56 -5.54
CA ALA A 24 26.17 4.85 -4.34
C ALA A 24 25.44 5.84 -3.40
N ASP A 25 24.79 6.87 -3.94
CA ASP A 25 23.97 7.81 -3.16
C ASP A 25 22.74 7.11 -2.57
N PHE A 26 22.15 6.19 -3.32
CA PHE A 26 21.04 5.35 -2.88
C PHE A 26 21.44 4.39 -1.76
N GLU A 27 22.58 3.71 -1.88
CA GLU A 27 23.15 2.85 -0.82
C GLU A 27 23.54 3.65 0.43
N TYR A 28 24.12 4.83 0.23
CA TYR A 28 24.42 5.78 1.31
C TYR A 28 23.15 6.22 2.03
N GLY A 29 22.09 6.54 1.28
CA GLY A 29 20.76 6.81 1.80
C GLY A 29 20.20 5.62 2.59
N LEU A 30 20.30 4.40 2.06
CA LEU A 30 19.84 3.18 2.74
C LEU A 30 20.60 2.85 4.03
N GLY A 31 21.89 3.15 4.07
CA GLY A 31 22.74 2.98 5.26
C GLY A 31 22.39 3.96 6.36
N ARG A 32 21.84 5.13 6.00
CA ARG A 32 21.58 6.25 6.92
C ARG A 32 20.09 6.46 7.24
N TRP A 33 19.18 5.92 6.41
CA TRP A 33 17.74 6.13 6.48
C TRP A 33 17.04 4.79 6.72
N HIS A 34 16.85 4.43 7.99
CA HIS A 34 16.15 3.21 8.41
C HIS A 34 14.75 3.09 7.80
N LEU A 35 14.09 4.23 7.56
CA LEU A 35 12.85 4.34 6.81
C LEU A 35 12.93 3.77 5.40
N LEU A 36 13.89 4.22 4.59
CA LEU A 36 14.11 3.73 3.24
C LEU A 36 14.38 2.22 3.25
N LYS A 37 15.09 1.72 4.26
CA LYS A 37 15.34 0.28 4.42
C LYS A 37 14.07 -0.52 4.74
N SER A 38 13.20 0.01 5.59
CA SER A 38 11.90 -0.60 5.95
C SER A 38 10.92 -0.55 4.78
N ILE A 39 10.82 0.61 4.13
CA ILE A 39 10.08 0.81 2.88
C ILE A 39 10.62 -0.18 1.86
N ILE A 40 11.90 -0.19 1.51
CA ILE A 40 12.48 -1.05 0.46
C ILE A 40 12.34 -2.55 0.76
N SER A 41 12.38 -2.95 2.04
CA SER A 41 12.08 -4.34 2.43
C SER A 41 10.63 -4.75 2.12
N SER A 42 9.69 -3.80 2.08
CA SER A 42 8.33 -4.01 1.56
C SER A 42 8.25 -4.25 0.07
N TYR A 43 9.22 -3.74 -0.70
CA TYR A 43 9.29 -3.86 -2.16
C TYR A 43 9.99 -5.15 -2.59
N ALA A 44 10.36 -6.03 -1.66
CA ALA A 44 10.87 -7.35 -1.97
C ALA A 44 9.71 -8.36 -2.05
N PRO A 45 9.20 -8.72 -3.26
CA PRO A 45 8.22 -9.79 -3.41
C PRO A 45 8.69 -11.05 -2.72
N SER A 46 7.83 -11.57 -1.84
CA SER A 46 8.02 -12.89 -1.24
C SER A 46 8.04 -13.96 -2.33
N ALA A 47 8.72 -15.08 -2.08
CA ALA A 47 8.72 -16.22 -2.99
C ALA A 47 7.29 -16.69 -3.37
N THR A 48 6.30 -16.44 -2.50
CA THR A 48 4.88 -16.77 -2.73
C THR A 48 4.22 -15.83 -3.72
N THR A 49 4.47 -14.50 -3.65
CA THR A 49 3.93 -13.55 -4.65
C THR A 49 4.42 -13.82 -6.07
N LYS A 50 5.64 -14.39 -6.22
CA LYS A 50 6.21 -14.78 -7.51
C LYS A 50 5.53 -15.98 -8.18
N ARG A 51 4.68 -16.73 -7.48
CA ARG A 51 4.05 -17.96 -8.00
C ARG A 51 2.70 -17.74 -8.66
N PHE A 52 2.10 -16.55 -8.54
CA PHE A 52 0.83 -16.27 -9.20
C PHE A 52 1.07 -15.98 -10.67
N CYS A 53 0.47 -16.78 -11.55
CA CYS A 53 0.52 -16.58 -12.99
C CYS A 53 -0.77 -15.92 -13.47
N VAL A 54 -0.64 -14.84 -14.24
CA VAL A 54 -1.76 -14.23 -14.93
C VAL A 54 -2.33 -15.27 -15.92
N PRO A 55 -3.62 -15.62 -15.85
CA PRO A 55 -4.21 -16.59 -16.77
C PRO A 55 -4.09 -16.12 -18.24
N ALA A 56 -3.92 -17.06 -19.17
CA ALA A 56 -3.89 -16.72 -20.60
C ALA A 56 -5.19 -16.07 -21.10
N SER A 57 -6.31 -16.33 -20.39
CA SER A 57 -7.63 -15.75 -20.66
C SER A 57 -7.84 -14.36 -20.04
N TYR A 58 -6.81 -13.75 -19.45
CA TYR A 58 -6.93 -12.46 -18.79
C TYR A 58 -7.25 -11.32 -19.77
N ASP A 59 -8.29 -10.54 -19.46
CA ASP A 59 -8.76 -9.45 -20.31
C ASP A 59 -8.22 -8.09 -19.82
N TYR A 60 -7.19 -7.59 -20.51
CA TYR A 60 -6.54 -6.32 -20.19
C TYR A 60 -7.39 -5.07 -20.51
N SER A 61 -8.59 -5.22 -21.07
CA SER A 61 -9.55 -4.11 -21.21
C SER A 61 -10.42 -3.91 -19.96
N LYS A 62 -10.46 -4.89 -19.07
CA LYS A 62 -11.24 -4.88 -17.83
C LYS A 62 -10.35 -4.60 -16.63
N PRO A 63 -10.87 -4.04 -15.52
CA PRO A 63 -10.10 -3.89 -14.28
C PRO A 63 -9.80 -5.25 -13.63
N THR A 64 -8.78 -5.31 -12.76
CA THR A 64 -8.41 -6.55 -12.06
C THR A 64 -9.56 -7.09 -11.21
N SER A 65 -10.35 -6.20 -10.60
CA SER A 65 -11.53 -6.53 -9.82
C SER A 65 -12.60 -7.27 -10.63
N ALA A 66 -12.77 -6.94 -11.91
CA ALA A 66 -13.71 -7.63 -12.78
C ALA A 66 -13.15 -8.97 -13.29
N ASN A 67 -11.85 -9.00 -13.66
CA ASN A 67 -11.21 -10.23 -14.14
C ASN A 67 -11.19 -11.34 -13.09
N TYR A 68 -11.05 -11.00 -11.81
CA TYR A 68 -10.96 -11.95 -10.70
C TYR A 68 -12.20 -12.02 -9.82
N ALA A 69 -13.31 -11.40 -10.25
CA ALA A 69 -14.58 -11.50 -9.55
C ALA A 69 -15.05 -12.96 -9.49
N ALA A 70 -15.64 -13.35 -8.36
CA ALA A 70 -16.14 -14.68 -8.08
C ALA A 70 -17.49 -14.62 -7.33
N ASP A 71 -18.22 -15.74 -7.36
CA ASP A 71 -19.48 -15.88 -6.65
C ASP A 71 -19.28 -15.91 -5.13
N ALA A 72 -20.28 -15.44 -4.39
CA ALA A 72 -20.30 -15.49 -2.92
C ALA A 72 -20.15 -16.92 -2.37
N SER A 73 -20.61 -17.94 -3.11
CA SER A 73 -20.54 -19.34 -2.72
C SER A 73 -19.11 -19.87 -2.58
N GLU A 74 -18.12 -19.22 -3.21
CA GLU A 74 -16.72 -19.64 -3.05
C GLU A 74 -16.20 -19.43 -1.62
N GLY A 75 -16.79 -18.50 -0.86
CA GLY A 75 -16.37 -18.15 0.49
C GLY A 75 -15.00 -17.44 0.56
N TYR A 76 -14.48 -17.28 1.77
CA TYR A 76 -13.20 -16.60 2.00
C TYR A 76 -12.10 -17.58 2.39
N GLU A 77 -10.87 -17.27 1.99
CA GLU A 77 -9.69 -17.93 2.53
C GLU A 77 -9.55 -17.63 4.04
N PRO A 78 -9.20 -18.62 4.89
CA PRO A 78 -9.31 -18.46 6.34
C PRO A 78 -8.44 -17.36 6.96
N GLU A 79 -7.23 -17.16 6.45
CA GLU A 79 -6.20 -16.29 7.05
C GLU A 79 -6.69 -14.86 7.30
N ASN A 80 -7.25 -14.24 6.26
CA ASN A 80 -7.78 -12.89 6.30
C ASN A 80 -9.29 -12.88 6.01
N GLY A 81 -9.96 -14.02 6.19
CA GLY A 81 -11.41 -14.17 6.05
C GLY A 81 -12.20 -13.21 6.94
N PRO A 82 -11.86 -13.07 8.25
CA PRO A 82 -12.54 -12.11 9.12
C PRO A 82 -12.45 -10.66 8.62
N ALA A 83 -11.30 -10.23 8.08
CA ALA A 83 -11.14 -8.88 7.52
C ALA A 83 -11.99 -8.68 6.24
N ARG A 84 -12.11 -9.74 5.43
CA ARG A 84 -12.95 -9.77 4.21
C ARG A 84 -14.44 -9.71 4.52
N VAL A 85 -14.91 -10.30 5.61
CA VAL A 85 -16.33 -10.22 6.02
C VAL A 85 -16.77 -8.76 6.26
N LEU A 86 -15.85 -7.91 6.70
CA LEU A 86 -16.12 -6.51 7.05
C LEU A 86 -16.09 -5.55 5.85
N ARG A 87 -15.77 -6.03 4.64
CA ARG A 87 -15.63 -5.16 3.46
C ARG A 87 -16.98 -4.83 2.86
N ASP A 88 -17.10 -3.61 2.33
CA ASP A 88 -18.26 -3.17 1.55
C ASP A 88 -18.22 -3.78 0.15
N TYR A 89 -18.97 -4.85 -0.08
CA TYR A 89 -19.11 -5.50 -1.40
C TYR A 89 -20.13 -4.83 -2.32
N GLY A 90 -20.77 -3.72 -1.89
CA GLY A 90 -21.49 -2.82 -2.80
C GLY A 90 -20.51 -1.98 -3.62
N TYR A 91 -19.34 -1.69 -3.06
CA TYR A 91 -18.21 -1.11 -3.77
C TYR A 91 -17.27 -2.22 -4.28
N HIS A 92 -16.72 -3.06 -3.40
CA HIS A 92 -15.68 -4.04 -3.71
C HIS A 92 -16.19 -5.31 -4.42
N ALA A 93 -15.33 -5.90 -5.26
CA ALA A 93 -15.58 -7.24 -5.80
C ALA A 93 -15.26 -8.33 -4.78
N ARG A 94 -15.96 -9.47 -4.86
CA ARG A 94 -15.51 -10.71 -4.23
C ARG A 94 -14.53 -11.39 -5.15
N TYR A 95 -13.31 -11.64 -4.66
CA TYR A 95 -12.24 -12.22 -5.46
C TYR A 95 -12.26 -13.75 -5.38
N SER A 96 -11.88 -14.43 -6.46
CA SER A 96 -11.70 -15.88 -6.47
C SER A 96 -10.71 -16.34 -5.40
N ARG A 97 -10.84 -17.58 -4.90
CA ARG A 97 -9.92 -18.11 -3.88
C ARG A 97 -8.45 -18.04 -4.27
N ALA A 98 -8.14 -18.32 -5.54
CA ALA A 98 -6.78 -18.22 -6.05
C ALA A 98 -6.23 -16.79 -5.92
N ARG A 99 -7.04 -15.78 -6.23
CA ARG A 99 -6.66 -14.37 -6.06
C ARG A 99 -6.58 -13.97 -4.59
N GLN A 100 -7.49 -14.44 -3.73
CA GLN A 100 -7.43 -14.21 -2.28
C GLN A 100 -6.11 -14.70 -1.67
N ARG A 101 -5.61 -15.89 -2.08
CA ARG A 101 -4.31 -16.40 -1.61
C ARG A 101 -3.13 -15.52 -2.03
N TRP A 102 -3.18 -14.98 -3.24
CA TRP A 102 -2.17 -14.01 -3.68
C TRP A 102 -2.25 -12.71 -2.87
N GLN A 103 -3.46 -12.18 -2.66
CA GLN A 103 -3.69 -11.00 -1.81
C GLN A 103 -3.15 -11.24 -0.39
N ASP A 104 -3.42 -12.40 0.21
CA ASP A 104 -2.93 -12.74 1.55
C ASP A 104 -1.39 -12.83 1.60
N ALA A 105 -0.76 -13.34 0.52
CA ALA A 105 0.70 -13.32 0.40
C ALA A 105 1.29 -11.91 0.29
N VAL A 106 0.59 -10.99 -0.38
CA VAL A 106 0.94 -9.57 -0.43
C VAL A 106 0.79 -8.94 0.96
N LEU A 107 -0.33 -9.18 1.65
CA LEU A 107 -0.60 -8.67 2.98
C LEU A 107 0.44 -9.14 4.01
N ARG A 108 0.88 -10.40 3.96
CA ARG A 108 1.99 -10.88 4.79
C ARG A 108 3.28 -10.09 4.55
N GLY A 109 3.56 -9.70 3.32
CA GLY A 109 4.71 -8.86 3.00
C GLY A 109 4.63 -7.48 3.62
N VAL A 110 3.42 -6.93 3.75
CA VAL A 110 3.16 -5.55 4.22
C VAL A 110 2.96 -5.44 5.73
N VAL A 111 2.17 -6.32 6.34
CA VAL A 111 1.65 -6.21 7.72
C VAL A 111 2.60 -6.79 8.79
N THR A 112 3.70 -7.45 8.41
CA THR A 112 4.56 -8.21 9.36
C THR A 112 5.64 -7.41 10.08
N ARG A 113 5.50 -6.10 10.24
CA ARG A 113 6.69 -5.26 10.52
C ARG A 113 6.90 -4.78 11.95
N THR A 114 5.89 -4.81 12.81
CA THR A 114 6.01 -4.09 14.09
C THR A 114 5.39 -4.87 15.24
N ASP A 115 5.95 -4.69 16.44
CA ASP A 115 5.35 -5.21 17.66
C ASP A 115 4.02 -4.53 17.96
N ALA A 116 3.15 -5.25 18.66
CA ALA A 116 1.90 -4.70 19.20
C ALA A 116 2.19 -3.54 20.15
N GLN A 117 1.40 -2.48 20.05
CA GLN A 117 1.54 -1.25 20.81
C GLN A 117 0.32 -1.08 21.72
N PRO A 118 0.48 -0.63 22.98
CA PRO A 118 -0.65 -0.41 23.89
C PRO A 118 -1.59 0.71 23.43
N ARG A 119 -1.04 1.72 22.74
CA ARG A 119 -1.76 2.89 22.22
C ARG A 119 -1.27 3.21 20.81
N PRO A 120 -1.62 2.37 19.83
CA PRO A 120 -1.13 2.52 18.47
C PRO A 120 -1.66 3.82 17.84
N TRP A 121 -1.02 4.21 16.74
CA TRP A 121 -1.40 5.36 15.93
C TRP A 121 -1.96 4.84 14.62
N LEU A 122 -3.11 5.35 14.21
CA LEU A 122 -3.63 5.26 12.85
C LEU A 122 -3.45 6.64 12.21
N VAL A 123 -2.52 6.74 11.28
CA VAL A 123 -2.13 7.98 10.65
C VAL A 123 -2.61 7.97 9.21
N PHE A 124 -3.36 8.99 8.84
CA PHE A 124 -3.71 9.25 7.45
C PHE A 124 -2.89 10.42 6.93
N THR A 125 -2.39 10.29 5.71
CA THR A 125 -1.82 11.42 4.98
C THR A 125 -2.73 11.84 3.87
N CYS A 126 -2.85 13.14 3.66
CA CYS A 126 -3.65 13.72 2.58
C CYS A 126 -2.99 14.95 1.98
N GLY A 127 -3.44 15.29 0.78
CA GLY A 127 -2.88 16.36 -0.03
C GLY A 127 -2.70 15.93 -1.49
N PRO A 128 -2.58 16.88 -2.42
CA PRO A 128 -2.46 16.58 -3.83
C PRO A 128 -1.24 15.69 -4.12
N THR A 129 -1.30 14.94 -5.22
CA THR A 129 -0.12 14.27 -5.79
C THR A 129 0.97 15.32 -6.02
N GLY A 130 2.23 15.02 -5.72
CA GLY A 130 3.34 15.99 -5.85
C GLY A 130 3.55 16.94 -4.66
N ALA A 131 2.62 17.01 -3.70
CA ALA A 131 2.73 17.89 -2.52
C ALA A 131 3.90 17.57 -1.58
N GLY A 132 4.50 16.38 -1.68
CA GLY A 132 5.62 15.98 -0.84
C GLY A 132 5.23 15.30 0.47
N LYS A 133 4.12 14.55 0.51
CA LYS A 133 3.67 13.79 1.69
C LYS A 133 4.78 12.92 2.30
N GLY A 134 5.42 12.10 1.47
CA GLY A 134 6.56 11.27 1.89
C GLY A 134 7.73 12.09 2.44
N TYR A 135 8.03 13.25 1.82
CA TYR A 135 9.09 14.14 2.30
C TYR A 135 8.77 14.72 3.70
N ALA A 136 7.54 15.20 3.91
CA ALA A 136 7.13 15.76 5.19
C ALA A 136 7.21 14.72 6.33
N LEU A 137 6.83 13.48 6.05
CA LEU A 137 6.89 12.40 7.04
C LEU A 137 8.32 11.97 7.33
N SER A 138 9.17 11.83 6.31
CA SER A 138 10.60 11.59 6.51
C SER A 138 11.23 12.66 7.39
N TRP A 139 10.95 13.94 7.10
CA TRP A 139 11.42 15.08 7.88
C TRP A 139 10.96 15.03 9.35
N MET A 140 9.71 14.62 9.60
CA MET A 140 9.17 14.45 10.96
C MET A 140 9.85 13.28 11.69
N SER A 141 10.10 12.18 10.99
CA SER A 141 10.77 11.00 11.56
C SER A 141 12.23 11.27 11.92
N GLU A 142 12.98 11.93 11.05
CA GLU A 142 14.37 12.35 11.30
C GLU A 142 14.52 13.23 12.55
N ARG A 143 13.46 13.95 12.93
CA ARG A 143 13.43 14.82 14.11
C ARG A 143 12.81 14.16 15.34
N GLY A 144 12.49 12.86 15.27
CA GLY A 144 11.90 12.10 16.36
C GLY A 144 10.43 12.46 16.64
N HIS A 145 9.74 13.11 15.70
CA HIS A 145 8.32 13.44 15.83
C HIS A 145 7.41 12.29 15.37
N PHE A 146 7.90 11.36 14.53
CA PHE A 146 7.09 10.27 13.98
C PHE A 146 7.92 9.00 13.70
N PRO A 147 7.68 7.88 14.41
CA PRO A 147 8.53 6.69 14.32
C PRO A 147 8.17 5.83 13.09
N LEU A 148 8.67 6.20 11.91
CA LEU A 148 8.39 5.48 10.66
C LEU A 148 9.05 4.09 10.58
N GLU A 149 10.02 3.80 11.43
CA GLU A 149 10.69 2.50 11.53
C GLU A 149 9.78 1.43 12.16
N ALA A 150 8.79 1.83 12.95
CA ALA A 150 7.88 0.96 13.67
C ALA A 150 6.42 1.17 13.22
N ILE A 151 6.20 1.38 11.92
CA ILE A 151 4.86 1.58 11.34
C ILE A 151 4.60 0.65 10.15
N VAL A 152 3.38 0.13 10.07
CA VAL A 152 2.88 -0.53 8.86
C VAL A 152 2.47 0.55 7.87
N HIS A 153 3.24 0.69 6.78
CA HIS A 153 2.93 1.61 5.70
C HIS A 153 2.00 0.95 4.68
N VAL A 154 0.82 1.52 4.50
CA VAL A 154 -0.24 1.06 3.60
C VAL A 154 -0.39 2.08 2.47
N ASP A 155 0.11 1.72 1.29
CA ASP A 155 0.10 2.55 0.08
C ASP A 155 -0.62 1.82 -1.06
N PRO A 156 -1.76 2.32 -1.56
CA PRO A 156 -2.47 1.70 -2.69
C PRO A 156 -1.63 1.69 -3.97
N ASP A 157 -0.81 2.71 -4.23
CA ASP A 157 0.03 2.74 -5.43
C ASP A 157 1.15 1.68 -5.36
N HIS A 158 1.62 1.36 -4.16
CA HIS A 158 2.48 0.20 -3.96
C HIS A 158 1.77 -1.11 -4.29
N PHE A 159 0.53 -1.31 -3.81
CA PHE A 159 -0.22 -2.52 -4.14
C PHE A 159 -0.46 -2.70 -5.63
N LYS A 160 -0.72 -1.62 -6.38
CA LYS A 160 -0.87 -1.68 -7.85
C LYS A 160 0.39 -2.26 -8.51
N ARG A 161 1.58 -1.79 -8.10
CA ARG A 161 2.87 -2.27 -8.65
C ARG A 161 3.18 -3.72 -8.30
N LEU A 162 2.56 -4.27 -7.25
CA LEU A 162 2.70 -5.68 -6.87
C LEU A 162 1.77 -6.61 -7.68
N MET A 163 0.74 -6.07 -8.33
CA MET A 163 -0.19 -6.87 -9.12
C MET A 163 0.56 -7.51 -10.30
N PRO A 164 0.47 -8.84 -10.49
CA PRO A 164 1.12 -9.54 -11.60
C PRO A 164 0.71 -9.00 -12.98
N GLU A 165 -0.44 -8.34 -13.06
CA GLU A 165 -1.02 -7.79 -14.27
C GLU A 165 -0.49 -6.37 -14.59
N TRP A 166 0.19 -5.71 -13.64
CA TRP A 166 0.62 -4.31 -13.74
C TRP A 166 1.45 -4.03 -14.99
N GLU A 167 2.50 -4.82 -15.25
CA GLU A 167 3.36 -4.64 -16.42
C GLU A 167 2.56 -4.77 -17.73
N GLY A 168 1.58 -5.68 -17.76
CA GLY A 168 0.73 -5.89 -18.92
C GLY A 168 -0.23 -4.72 -19.17
N TYR A 169 -0.76 -4.09 -18.12
CA TYR A 169 -1.53 -2.85 -18.29
C TYR A 169 -0.64 -1.69 -18.72
N ALA A 170 0.49 -1.48 -18.03
CA ALA A 170 1.40 -0.37 -18.28
C ALA A 170 1.98 -0.39 -19.70
N ALA A 171 2.27 -1.58 -20.24
CA ALA A 171 2.75 -1.73 -21.61
C ALA A 171 1.70 -1.41 -22.68
N ARG A 172 0.41 -1.55 -22.36
CA ARG A 172 -0.70 -1.27 -23.30
C ARG A 172 -1.10 0.20 -23.24
N ASP A 173 -1.35 0.70 -22.03
CA ASP A 173 -1.71 2.08 -21.76
C ASP A 173 -1.32 2.44 -20.32
N GLY A 174 -0.16 3.06 -20.18
CA GLY A 174 0.35 3.52 -18.89
C GLY A 174 -0.57 4.50 -18.16
N ALA A 175 -1.39 5.26 -18.88
CA ALA A 175 -2.29 6.24 -18.27
C ALA A 175 -3.48 5.57 -17.57
N SER A 176 -4.03 4.48 -18.13
CA SER A 176 -5.17 3.78 -17.53
C SER A 176 -4.77 2.64 -16.58
N ALA A 177 -3.51 2.17 -16.60
CA ALA A 177 -3.04 1.09 -15.73
C ALA A 177 -3.35 1.34 -14.24
N GLY A 178 -3.18 2.59 -13.78
CA GLY A 178 -3.51 3.01 -12.43
C GLY A 178 -5.01 2.88 -12.10
N SER A 179 -5.89 3.18 -13.05
CA SER A 179 -7.34 3.09 -12.91
C SER A 179 -7.83 1.65 -12.95
N LEU A 180 -7.28 0.81 -13.84
CA LEU A 180 -7.66 -0.60 -14.00
C LEU A 180 -7.26 -1.47 -12.80
N THR A 181 -6.28 -1.02 -12.02
CA THR A 181 -5.83 -1.67 -10.78
C THR A 181 -6.33 -0.97 -9.51
N HIS A 182 -7.00 0.19 -9.64
CA HIS A 182 -7.35 1.04 -8.51
C HIS A 182 -8.23 0.33 -7.49
N HIS A 183 -9.27 -0.32 -7.97
CA HIS A 183 -10.28 -0.91 -7.10
C HIS A 183 -9.71 -2.01 -6.19
N GLU A 184 -8.91 -2.92 -6.77
CA GLU A 184 -8.25 -3.97 -5.99
C GLU A 184 -7.15 -3.40 -5.07
N SER A 185 -6.47 -2.32 -5.47
CA SER A 185 -5.49 -1.67 -4.60
C SER A 185 -6.13 -1.03 -3.36
N CYS A 186 -7.32 -0.42 -3.51
CA CYS A 186 -8.11 0.09 -2.40
C CYS A 186 -8.58 -1.05 -1.49
N PHE A 187 -9.03 -2.17 -2.07
CA PHE A 187 -9.41 -3.36 -1.31
C PHE A 187 -8.23 -3.88 -0.47
N LEU A 188 -7.04 -3.99 -1.06
CA LEU A 188 -5.83 -4.41 -0.35
C LEU A 188 -5.42 -3.41 0.74
N GLN A 189 -5.55 -2.11 0.51
CA GLN A 189 -5.33 -1.09 1.53
C GLN A 189 -6.25 -1.26 2.73
N GLU A 190 -7.53 -1.48 2.49
CA GLU A 190 -8.52 -1.72 3.53
C GLU A 190 -8.21 -3.00 4.34
N LEU A 191 -7.86 -4.10 3.65
CA LEU A 191 -7.46 -5.34 4.32
C LEU A 191 -6.17 -5.18 5.13
N ALA A 192 -5.15 -4.52 4.56
CA ALA A 192 -3.88 -4.30 5.25
C ALA A 192 -4.06 -3.46 6.51
N THR A 193 -4.88 -2.40 6.42
CA THR A 193 -5.24 -1.56 7.55
C THR A 193 -5.92 -2.38 8.64
N GLU A 194 -6.96 -3.15 8.29
CA GLU A 194 -7.69 -4.00 9.24
C GLU A 194 -6.77 -5.03 9.90
N CYS A 195 -5.93 -5.73 9.14
CA CYS A 195 -5.03 -6.74 9.67
C CYS A 195 -3.98 -6.14 10.62
N ALA A 196 -3.38 -5.01 10.26
CA ALA A 196 -2.43 -4.30 11.13
C ALA A 196 -3.13 -3.79 12.40
N MET A 197 -4.37 -3.32 12.26
CA MET A 197 -5.17 -2.83 13.37
C MET A 197 -5.47 -3.91 14.41
N ARG A 198 -5.87 -5.11 13.96
CA ARG A 198 -6.06 -6.30 14.80
C ARG A 198 -4.79 -6.71 15.53
N GLY A 199 -3.63 -6.48 14.93
CA GLY A 199 -2.32 -6.67 15.55
C GLY A 199 -1.89 -5.58 16.54
N SER A 200 -2.72 -4.54 16.77
CA SER A 200 -2.38 -3.37 17.59
C SER A 200 -1.10 -2.64 17.13
N GLN A 201 -0.82 -2.64 15.83
CA GLN A 201 0.38 -2.01 15.26
C GLN A 201 0.16 -0.53 14.94
N HIS A 202 1.23 0.27 14.88
CA HIS A 202 1.11 1.59 14.25
C HIS A 202 0.81 1.40 12.76
N VAL A 203 -0.10 2.20 12.22
CA VAL A 203 -0.50 2.14 10.81
C VAL A 203 -0.41 3.54 10.20
N TRP A 204 0.19 3.62 9.03
CA TRP A 204 0.17 4.82 8.19
C TRP A 204 -0.49 4.47 6.85
N CYS A 205 -1.64 5.07 6.60
CA CYS A 205 -2.39 4.95 5.35
C CYS A 205 -2.15 6.17 4.47
N ASP A 206 -1.57 5.96 3.28
CA ASP A 206 -1.47 7.01 2.27
C ASP A 206 -2.76 7.10 1.45
N GLY A 207 -3.14 8.32 1.10
CA GLY A 207 -4.37 8.57 0.39
C GLY A 207 -4.57 10.04 0.03
N SER A 208 -5.62 10.31 -0.73
CA SER A 208 -6.03 11.68 -1.05
C SER A 208 -7.07 12.22 -0.07
N LEU A 209 -7.74 11.35 0.70
CA LEU A 209 -8.86 11.65 1.60
C LEU A 209 -9.94 12.55 0.96
N ARG A 210 -10.21 12.35 -0.33
CA ARG A 210 -11.17 13.18 -1.10
C ARG A 210 -12.63 12.96 -0.68
N ASP A 211 -12.97 11.76 -0.21
CA ASP A 211 -14.31 11.41 0.24
C ASP A 211 -14.41 11.55 1.76
N GLY A 212 -14.88 12.73 2.20
CA GLY A 212 -15.04 13.04 3.62
C GLY A 212 -16.18 12.27 4.31
N GLU A 213 -17.23 11.91 3.57
CA GLU A 213 -18.36 11.15 4.13
C GLU A 213 -17.97 9.70 4.38
N TRP A 214 -17.28 9.08 3.42
CA TRP A 214 -16.68 7.76 3.62
C TRP A 214 -15.67 7.77 4.77
N LEU A 215 -14.77 8.76 4.80
CA LEU A 215 -13.76 8.84 5.86
C LEU A 215 -14.39 9.00 7.25
N THR A 216 -15.43 9.83 7.38
CA THR A 216 -16.16 9.98 8.65
C THR A 216 -16.69 8.63 9.15
N ARG A 217 -17.33 7.85 8.27
CA ARG A 217 -17.81 6.50 8.62
C ARG A 217 -16.68 5.56 9.03
N VAL A 218 -15.55 5.61 8.33
CA VAL A 218 -14.35 4.83 8.68
C VAL A 218 -13.83 5.22 10.06
N LEU A 219 -13.74 6.52 10.38
CA LEU A 219 -13.23 6.99 11.66
C LEU A 219 -14.18 6.63 12.83
N ASP A 220 -15.48 6.70 12.61
CA ASP A 220 -16.47 6.29 13.62
C ASP A 220 -16.38 4.79 13.92
N ASP A 221 -16.27 3.96 12.88
CA ASP A 221 -16.06 2.52 13.01
C ASP A 221 -14.74 2.19 13.73
N VAL A 222 -13.64 2.87 13.37
CA VAL A 222 -12.34 2.73 14.05
C VAL A 222 -12.46 3.06 15.53
N ARG A 223 -13.12 4.17 15.89
CA ARG A 223 -13.30 4.57 17.30
C ARG A 223 -14.13 3.55 18.09
N ALA A 224 -15.13 2.93 17.44
CA ALA A 224 -15.97 1.92 18.06
C ALA A 224 -15.25 0.58 18.26
N ARG A 225 -14.57 0.06 17.23
CA ARG A 225 -13.95 -1.27 17.25
C ARG A 225 -12.54 -1.28 17.83
N TYR A 226 -11.83 -0.15 17.76
CA TYR A 226 -10.43 -0.03 18.13
C TYR A 226 -10.17 1.20 19.03
N PRO A 227 -10.80 1.30 20.21
CA PRO A 227 -10.77 2.50 21.05
C PRO A 227 -9.37 2.86 21.59
N ALA A 228 -8.41 1.93 21.56
CA ALA A 228 -7.03 2.19 21.95
C ALA A 228 -6.22 2.97 20.88
N TYR A 229 -6.70 3.00 19.64
CA TYR A 229 -6.01 3.71 18.55
C TYR A 229 -6.16 5.22 18.70
N ARG A 230 -5.04 5.91 18.56
CA ARG A 230 -5.00 7.36 18.37
C ARG A 230 -5.02 7.64 16.88
N VAL A 231 -5.88 8.55 16.44
CA VAL A 231 -6.00 8.92 15.03
C VAL A 231 -5.30 10.25 14.78
N ALA A 232 -4.48 10.30 13.74
CA ALA A 232 -3.88 11.54 13.23
C ALA A 232 -4.15 11.68 11.73
N ILE A 233 -4.34 12.93 11.28
CA ILE A 233 -4.44 13.27 9.86
C ILE A 233 -3.39 14.34 9.57
N PHE A 234 -2.43 14.01 8.70
CA PHE A 234 -1.43 14.95 8.22
C PHE A 234 -1.86 15.48 6.85
N HIS A 235 -2.33 16.72 6.84
CA HIS A 235 -2.60 17.44 5.61
C HIS A 235 -1.32 18.13 5.13
N VAL A 236 -0.78 17.64 4.01
CA VAL A 236 0.43 18.19 3.38
C VAL A 236 0.00 19.04 2.20
N TYR A 237 0.26 20.33 2.32
CA TYR A 237 -0.13 21.34 1.36
C TYR A 237 1.07 21.85 0.56
N ALA A 238 0.86 22.06 -0.73
CA ALA A 238 1.73 22.82 -1.61
C ALA A 238 0.84 23.65 -2.55
N SER A 239 1.32 24.81 -3.01
CA SER A 239 0.57 25.59 -4.01
C SER A 239 0.45 24.80 -5.32
N GLU A 240 -0.60 25.09 -6.09
CA GLU A 240 -0.83 24.46 -7.39
C GLU A 240 0.37 24.63 -8.33
N ASP A 241 0.97 25.82 -8.34
CA ASP A 241 2.18 26.11 -9.13
C ASP A 241 3.34 25.17 -8.79
N VAL A 242 3.57 24.92 -7.50
CA VAL A 242 4.62 24.00 -7.03
C VAL A 242 4.29 22.56 -7.39
N VAL A 243 3.02 22.15 -7.31
CA VAL A 243 2.57 20.80 -7.68
C VAL A 243 2.75 20.56 -9.18
N ARG A 244 2.41 21.54 -10.04
CA ARG A 244 2.50 21.42 -11.50
C ARG A 244 3.93 21.40 -12.03
N GLN A 245 4.90 21.92 -11.27
CA GLN A 245 6.32 21.92 -11.63
C GLN A 245 7.03 20.57 -11.38
N ARG A 246 6.36 19.62 -10.73
CA ARG A 246 6.91 18.31 -10.36
C ARG A 246 6.31 17.19 -11.20
#